data_AF-A0A2E7AVT9-F1
#
_entry.id   AF-A0A2E7AVT9-F1
#
_cell.length_a   1.000
_cell.length_b   1.000
_cell.length_c   1.000
_cell.angle_alpha   90.00
_cell.angle_beta   90.00
_cell.angle_gamma   90.00
#
_symmetry.space_group_name_H-M   'P 1'
#
loop_
_entity.id
_entity.type
_entity.pdbx_description
1 polymer ?
#
loop_
_entity_poly.entity_id
_entity_poly.type
_entity_poly.pdbx_seq_one_letter_code
_entity_poly.pdbx_strand_id
1 'polypeptide(L)' 'MSSDDAQIAVEEAMLQAEILGEDVAIMSDLSVQRLRNTTGAVLEIVRCPAPLKRQDGAVD' A
#
# COMPACT_ATOMS: atom_id res chain seq x y z
N MET A 1 -12.56 -14.79 6.53
CA MET A 1 -12.16 -13.37 6.52
C MET A 1 -13.25 -12.64 7.26
N SER A 2 -12.96 -12.08 8.44
CA SER A 2 -13.90 -11.20 9.12
C SER A 2 -13.95 -9.85 8.39
N SER A 3 -15.05 -9.12 8.53
CA SER A 3 -15.12 -7.73 8.06
C SER A 3 -14.02 -6.87 8.71
N ASP A 4 -13.62 -7.22 9.93
CA ASP A 4 -12.61 -6.51 10.71
C ASP A 4 -11.21 -6.65 10.09
N ASP A 5 -10.88 -7.85 9.56
CA ASP A 5 -9.57 -8.11 8.95
C ASP A 5 -9.35 -7.25 7.71
N ALA A 6 -10.40 -7.07 6.91
CA ALA A 6 -10.35 -6.24 5.70
C ALA A 6 -10.20 -4.75 6.06
N GLN A 7 -10.89 -4.29 7.10
CA GLN A 7 -10.75 -2.91 7.56
C GLN A 7 -9.34 -2.64 8.09
N ILE A 8 -8.77 -3.56 8.87
CA ILE A 8 -7.39 -3.46 9.36
C ILE A 8 -6.40 -3.36 8.20
N ALA A 9 -6.56 -4.19 7.16
CA ALA A 9 -5.68 -4.15 5.99
C ALA A 9 -5.75 -2.81 5.23
N VAL A 10 -6.93 -2.20 5.15
CA VAL A 10 -7.10 -0.88 4.54
C VAL A 10 -6.43 0.22 5.37
N GLU A 11 -6.64 0.22 6.70
CA GLU A 11 -6.03 1.21 7.60
C GLU A 11 -4.50 1.08 7.59
N GLU A 12 -3.97 -0.15 7.61
CA GLU A 12 -2.54 -0.42 7.47
C GLU A 12 -2.00 0.08 6.12
N ALA A 13 -2.70 -0.19 5.02
CA ALA A 13 -2.30 0.27 3.69
C ALA A 13 -2.26 1.79 3.57
N MET A 14 -3.24 2.50 4.15
CA MET A 14 -3.24 3.96 4.19
C MET A 14 -2.02 4.50 4.94
N LEU A 15 -1.76 3.96 6.15
CA LEU A 15 -0.63 4.36 6.97
C LEU A 15 0.72 4.09 6.26
N GLN A 16 0.88 2.90 5.67
CA GLN A 16 2.09 2.55 4.94
C GLN A 16 2.30 3.43 3.71
N ALA A 17 1.25 3.73 2.94
CA ALA A 17 1.35 4.61 1.77
C ALA A 17 1.82 6.02 2.15
N GLU A 18 1.35 6.55 3.28
CA GLU A 18 1.78 7.84 3.81
C GLU A 18 3.24 7.81 4.31
N ILE A 19 3.62 6.84 5.15
CA ILE A 19 4.99 6.75 5.70
C ILE A 19 6.03 6.50 4.60
N LEU A 20 5.71 5.60 3.68
CA LEU A 20 6.61 5.23 2.60
C LEU A 20 6.62 6.27 1.48
N GLY A 21 5.59 7.10 1.36
CA GLY A 21 5.42 7.99 0.22
C GLY A 21 5.33 7.23 -1.11
N GLU A 22 4.81 6.00 -1.08
CA GLU A 22 4.76 5.08 -2.22
C GLU A 22 3.35 4.48 -2.32
N ASP A 23 2.95 4.11 -3.54
CA ASP A 23 1.71 3.36 -3.72
C ASP A 23 1.89 1.94 -3.15
N VAL A 24 0.88 1.44 -2.44
CA VAL A 24 0.87 0.10 -1.84
C VAL A 24 -0.33 -0.69 -2.33
N ALA A 25 -0.25 -2.02 -2.26
CA ALA A 25 -1.29 -2.94 -2.66
C ALA A 25 -1.72 -3.79 -1.47
N ILE A 26 -3.03 -4.05 -1.40
CA ILE A 26 -3.62 -5.07 -0.53
C ILE A 26 -3.74 -6.35 -1.37
N MET A 27 -3.09 -7.41 -0.93
CA MET A 27 -3.03 -8.69 -1.61
C MET A 27 -4.25 -9.57 -1.27
N SER A 28 -4.46 -10.66 -2.02
CA SER A 28 -5.56 -11.61 -1.76
C SER A 28 -5.55 -12.26 -0.38
N ASP A 29 -4.40 -12.26 0.30
CA ASP A 29 -4.23 -12.73 1.68
C ASP A 29 -4.31 -11.61 2.73
N LEU A 30 -4.75 -10.41 2.31
CA LEU A 30 -4.80 -9.17 3.10
C LEU A 30 -3.44 -8.62 3.53
N SER A 31 -2.32 -9.17 3.04
CA SER A 31 -1.03 -8.55 3.27
C SER A 31 -0.91 -7.23 2.52
N VAL A 32 -0.25 -6.25 3.14
CA VAL A 32 0.05 -4.95 2.52
C VAL A 32 1.49 -4.94 2.03
N GLN A 33 1.68 -4.63 0.75
CA GLN A 33 3.00 -4.60 0.12
C GLN A 33 3.16 -3.37 -0.77
N ARG A 34 4.39 -2.89 -0.94
CA ARG A 34 4.69 -1.83 -1.92
C ARG A 34 4.29 -2.30 -3.30
N LEU A 35 3.58 -1.46 -4.07
CA LEU A 35 3.08 -1.83 -5.38
C LEU A 35 4.19 -2.37 -6.30
N ARG A 36 5.38 -1.74 -6.26
CA ARG A 36 6.55 -2.16 -7.06
C ARG A 36 7.13 -3.54 -6.68
N ASN A 37 6.85 -4.04 -5.48
CA ASN A 37 7.35 -5.33 -5.00
C ASN A 37 6.29 -6.43 -5.10
N THR A 38 5.07 -6.10 -5.50
CA THR A 38 3.96 -7.06 -5.49
C THR A 38 4.11 -8.06 -6.63
N THR A 39 3.90 -9.33 -6.30
CA THR A 39 3.77 -10.42 -7.27
C THR A 39 2.51 -11.22 -6.90
N GLY A 40 1.65 -11.50 -7.87
CA GLY A 40 0.40 -12.23 -7.64
C GLY A 40 -0.87 -11.35 -7.67
N ALA A 41 -1.93 -11.85 -7.04
CA ALA A 41 -3.26 -11.27 -7.11
C ALA A 41 -3.43 -10.11 -6.12
N VAL A 42 -3.62 -8.90 -6.67
CA VAL A 42 -3.94 -7.68 -5.93
C VAL A 42 -5.45 -7.56 -5.80
N LEU A 43 -5.93 -7.27 -4.60
CA LEU A 43 -7.34 -6.93 -4.35
C LEU A 43 -7.59 -5.45 -4.61
N GLU A 44 -6.76 -4.58 -4.02
CA GLU A 44 -6.93 -3.13 -4.01
C GLU A 44 -5.56 -2.45 -4.07
N ILE A 45 -5.48 -1.27 -4.71
CA ILE A 45 -4.29 -0.42 -4.69
C ILE A 45 -4.62 0.86 -3.92
N VAL A 46 -3.88 1.12 -2.83
CA VAL A 46 -3.97 2.37 -2.09
C VAL A 46 -2.90 3.32 -2.62
N ARG A 47 -3.36 4.43 -3.23
CA ARG A 47 -2.48 5.43 -3.82
C ARG A 47 -2.02 6.42 -2.76
N CYS A 48 -0.71 6.63 -2.67
CA CYS A 48 -0.15 7.67 -1.83
C CYS A 48 -0.57 9.06 -2.38
N PRO A 49 -1.00 10.01 -1.53
CA PRO A 49 -1.31 11.37 -1.97
C PRO A 49 -0.12 12.03 -2.66
N ALA A 50 -0.36 12.75 -3.77
CA ALA A 50 0.70 13.38 -4.57
C ALA A 50 1.70 14.24 -3.78
N PRO A 51 1.32 15.01 -2.74
CA PRO A 51 2.26 15.77 -1.93
C PRO A 51 3.25 14.93 -1.12
N LEU A 52 2.89 13.68 -0.81
CA LEU A 52 3.67 12.75 0.01
C LEU A 52 4.46 11.75 -0.84
N LYS A 53 4.16 11.67 -2.15
CA LYS A 53 4.86 10.77 -3.05
C LYS A 53 6.34 11.11 -3.09
N ARG A 54 7.17 10.15 -2.72
CA ARG A 54 8.60 10.24 -2.96
C ARG A 54 8.80 10.28 -4.47
N GLN A 55 9.52 11.30 -4.93
CA GLN A 55 10.03 11.30 -6.29
C GLN A 55 11.06 10.16 -6.35
N ASP A 56 10.71 9.04 -6.98
CA ASP A 56 11.68 8.01 -7.35
C ASP A 56 12.76 8.70 -8.21
N GLY A 57 13.87 9.11 -7.57
CA GLY A 57 14.89 9.96 -8.18
C GLY A 57 15.75 10.82 -7.23
N ALA A 58 15.37 11.02 -5.97
CA ALA A 58 16.30 11.60 -4.98
C ALA A 58 17.22 10.50 -4.43
N VAL A 59 18.17 10.09 -5.28
CA VAL A 59 19.37 9.37 -4.86
C VAL A 59 20.24 10.31 -4.03
N ASP A 60 20.56 9.89 -2.80
CA ASP A 60 21.77 10.29 -2.09
C ASP A 60 22.62 9.02 -1.93
#